data_AF-A0A640Y8Y6-F1
#
_entry.id   AF-A0A640Y8Y6-F1
#
_cell.length_a   1.000
_cell.length_b   1.000
_cell.length_c   1.000
_cell.angle_alpha   90.00
_cell.angle_beta   90.00
_cell.angle_gamma   90.00
#
_symmetry.space_group_name_H-M   'P 1'
#
loop_
_entity.id
_entity.type
_entity.pdbx_description
1 polymer ?
#
loop_
_entity_poly.entity_id
_entity_poly.type
_entity_poly.pdbx_seq_one_letter_code
_entity_poly.pdbx_strand_id
1 'polypeptide(L)'
;MAMLPGPGSARCEHGQATVAFVAVVPALVLVALALIQLALAGYATIAAGTAARAAARADYVGAEARRAARRALPPGLRDGIEVEAGPEGVEVE
;
A
#
# COMPACT_ATOMS: atom_id res chain seq x y z
N MET A 1 40.80 31.50 -47.80
CA MET A 1 40.97 30.89 -46.46
C MET A 1 39.60 30.36 -46.05
N ALA A 2 39.28 29.13 -46.46
CA ALA A 2 37.95 28.55 -46.28
C ALA A 2 37.89 27.82 -44.93
N MET A 3 36.93 28.23 -44.10
CA MET A 3 36.57 27.59 -42.84
C MET A 3 35.75 26.35 -43.16
N LEU A 4 36.26 25.16 -42.83
CA LEU A 4 35.51 23.91 -42.93
C LEU A 4 34.87 23.61 -41.56
N PRO A 5 33.53 23.59 -41.44
CA PRO A 5 32.86 23.07 -40.26
C PRO A 5 33.06 21.54 -40.18
N GLY A 6 33.59 21.07 -39.05
CA GLY A 6 33.83 19.65 -38.79
C GLY A 6 32.51 18.87 -38.62
N PRO A 7 32.42 17.62 -39.11
CA PRO A 7 31.19 16.85 -39.03
C PRO A 7 30.96 16.25 -37.64
N GLY A 8 29.80 16.58 -37.06
CA GLY A 8 28.92 15.60 -36.44
C GLY A 8 29.08 15.31 -34.94
N SER A 9 28.49 16.17 -34.11
CA SER A 9 28.09 15.87 -32.72
C SER A 9 26.77 15.06 -32.64
N ALA A 10 26.43 14.24 -33.64
CA ALA A 10 25.15 13.52 -33.70
C ALA A 10 25.13 12.22 -32.85
N ARG A 11 26.26 11.85 -32.22
CA ARG A 11 26.42 10.56 -31.52
C ARG A 11 25.99 10.59 -30.05
N CYS A 12 25.77 11.78 -29.47
CA CYS A 12 25.41 11.94 -28.05
C CYS A 12 23.89 12.06 -27.80
N GLU A 13 23.07 12.34 -28.81
CA GLU A 13 21.65 12.63 -28.61
C GLU A 13 20.79 11.37 -28.42
N HIS A 14 21.12 10.27 -29.10
CA HIS A 14 20.33 9.03 -29.05
C HIS A 14 20.59 8.18 -27.80
N GLY A 15 21.77 8.29 -27.18
CA GLY A 15 22.10 7.61 -25.93
C GLY A 15 21.63 8.37 -24.67
N GLN A 16 21.60 9.71 -24.71
CA GLN A 16 21.13 10.52 -23.58
C GLN A 16 19.65 10.32 -23.26
N ALA A 17 18.81 10.18 -24.29
CA ALA A 17 17.37 9.99 -24.10
C ALA A 17 17.05 8.70 -23.35
N THR A 18 17.75 7.60 -23.67
CA THR A 18 17.55 6.31 -22.98
C THR A 18 18.12 6.32 -21.56
N VAL A 19 19.26 6.95 -21.33
CA VAL A 19 19.86 7.07 -19.99
C VAL A 19 18.98 7.92 -19.07
N ALA A 20 18.41 9.02 -19.57
CA ALA A 20 17.48 9.84 -18.81
C ALA A 20 16.20 9.07 -18.41
N PHE A 21 15.68 8.22 -19.30
CA PHE A 21 14.53 7.37 -18.98
C PHE A 21 14.84 6.34 -17.89
N VAL A 22 16.01 5.68 -17.99
CA VAL A 22 16.45 4.71 -16.97
C VAL A 22 16.63 5.39 -15.60
N ALA A 23 17.02 6.66 -15.55
CA ALA A 23 17.09 7.42 -14.31
C ALA A 23 15.71 7.67 -13.64
N VAL A 24 14.62 7.65 -14.40
CA VAL A 24 13.25 7.83 -13.89
C VAL A 24 12.66 6.52 -13.34
N VAL A 25 13.12 5.36 -13.83
CA VAL A 25 12.61 4.04 -13.42
C VAL A 25 12.67 3.83 -11.90
N PRO A 26 13.78 4.10 -11.18
CA PRO A 26 13.83 3.96 -9.72
C PRO A 26 12.80 4.83 -9.00
N ALA A 27 12.59 6.07 -9.48
CA ALA A 27 11.58 6.97 -8.91
C ALA A 27 10.17 6.40 -9.10
N LEU A 28 9.86 5.85 -10.27
CA LEU A 28 8.58 5.18 -10.52
C LEU A 28 8.38 3.95 -9.63
N VAL A 29 9.42 3.16 -9.40
CA VAL A 29 9.36 2.01 -8.48
C VAL A 29 9.05 2.48 -7.06
N LEU A 30 9.70 3.54 -6.58
CA LEU A 30 9.42 4.10 -5.25
C LEU A 30 7.97 4.60 -5.13
N VAL A 31 7.47 5.29 -6.15
CA VAL A 31 6.07 5.75 -6.20
C VAL A 31 5.11 4.55 -6.21
N ALA A 32 5.38 3.53 -7.02
CA ALA A 32 4.56 2.33 -7.06
C ALA A 32 4.54 1.61 -5.69
N LEU A 33 5.69 1.49 -5.03
CA LEU A 33 5.77 0.94 -3.68
C LEU A 33 4.96 1.79 -2.68
N ALA A 34 5.09 3.12 -2.72
CA ALA A 34 4.32 3.99 -1.84
C ALA A 34 2.79 3.84 -2.05
N LEU A 35 2.35 3.72 -3.30
CA LEU A 35 0.94 3.46 -3.63
C LEU A 35 0.48 2.08 -3.14
N ILE A 36 1.32 1.06 -3.26
CA ILE A 36 1.04 -0.28 -2.71
C ILE A 36 0.88 -0.20 -1.19
N GLN A 37 1.79 0.48 -0.49
CA GLN A 37 1.70 0.67 0.96
C GLN A 37 0.40 1.39 1.35
N LEU A 38 0.03 2.45 0.62
CA LEU A 38 -1.21 3.19 0.87
C LEU A 38 -2.45 2.32 0.62
N ALA A 39 -2.44 1.50 -0.43
CA ALA A 39 -3.53 0.58 -0.74
C ALA A 39 -3.69 -0.49 0.37
N LEU A 40 -2.58 -1.04 0.86
CA LEU A 40 -2.58 -2.00 1.98
C LEU A 40 -3.11 -1.35 3.26
N ALA A 41 -2.67 -0.14 3.59
CA ALA A 41 -3.18 0.61 4.74
C ALA A 41 -4.68 0.92 4.61
N GLY A 42 -5.11 1.36 3.43
CA GLY A 42 -6.52 1.58 3.13
C GLY A 42 -7.35 0.30 3.26
N TYR A 43 -6.84 -0.83 2.77
CA TYR A 43 -7.52 -2.12 2.92
C TYR A 43 -7.67 -2.53 4.40
N ALA A 44 -6.64 -2.31 5.22
CA ALA A 44 -6.69 -2.60 6.65
C ALA A 44 -7.74 -1.75 7.38
N THR A 45 -7.85 -0.45 7.08
CA THR A 45 -8.87 0.42 7.69
C THR A 45 -10.29 -0.01 7.34
N ILE A 46 -10.54 -0.42 6.10
CA ILE A 46 -11.84 -0.96 5.68
C ILE A 46 -12.14 -2.27 6.43
N ALA A 47 -11.16 -3.17 6.55
CA ALA A 47 -11.31 -4.44 7.24
C ALA A 47 -11.55 -4.27 8.75
N ALA A 48 -10.89 -3.30 9.40
CA ALA A 48 -11.15 -2.98 10.80
C ALA A 48 -12.59 -2.48 11.01
N GLY A 49 -13.09 -1.62 10.12
CA GLY A 49 -14.46 -1.13 10.16
C GLY A 49 -15.52 -2.22 9.99
N THR A 50 -15.28 -3.23 9.15
CA THR A 50 -16.20 -4.38 9.02
C THR A 50 -16.17 -5.26 10.25
N ALA A 51 -14.98 -5.51 10.83
CA ALA A 51 -14.82 -6.27 12.05
C ALA A 51 -15.50 -5.59 13.26
N ALA A 52 -15.33 -4.29 13.44
CA ALA A 52 -15.97 -3.52 14.51
C ALA A 52 -17.50 -3.59 14.45
N ARG A 53 -18.09 -3.45 13.25
CA ARG A 53 -19.55 -3.57 13.06
C ARG A 53 -20.04 -5.00 13.33
N ALA A 54 -19.25 -6.01 12.99
CA ALA A 54 -19.58 -7.40 13.29
C ALA A 54 -19.52 -7.69 14.80
N ALA A 55 -18.52 -7.17 15.50
CA ALA A 55 -18.42 -7.23 16.95
C ALA A 55 -19.61 -6.55 17.64
N ALA A 56 -19.96 -5.33 17.25
CA ALA A 56 -21.08 -4.59 17.84
C ALA A 56 -22.42 -5.33 17.70
N ARG A 57 -22.67 -5.99 16.56
CA ARG A 57 -23.87 -6.82 16.36
C ARG A 57 -23.86 -8.07 17.23
N ALA A 58 -22.71 -8.70 17.39
CA ALA A 58 -22.57 -9.88 18.24
C ALA A 58 -22.78 -9.53 19.72
N ASP A 59 -22.19 -8.43 20.18
CA ASP A 59 -22.36 -7.92 21.53
C ASP A 59 -23.84 -7.61 21.84
N TYR A 60 -24.52 -6.92 20.92
CA TYR A 60 -25.95 -6.60 21.06
C TYR A 60 -26.86 -7.84 21.23
N VAL A 61 -26.51 -8.96 20.60
CA VAL A 61 -27.28 -10.22 20.72
C VAL A 61 -26.74 -11.15 21.82
N GLY A 62 -25.82 -10.68 22.67
CA GLY A 62 -25.21 -11.45 23.75
C GLY A 62 -24.24 -12.54 23.29
N ALA A 63 -23.75 -12.46 22.04
CA ALA A 63 -22.75 -13.35 21.49
C ALA A 63 -21.33 -12.81 21.66
N GLU A 64 -20.33 -13.68 21.54
CA GLU A 64 -18.92 -13.32 21.75
C GLU A 64 -18.39 -12.38 20.65
N ALA A 65 -18.29 -11.08 20.98
CA ALA A 65 -17.89 -10.01 20.06
C ALA A 65 -16.52 -10.22 19.41
N ARG A 66 -15.52 -10.68 20.19
CA ARG A 66 -14.15 -10.98 19.73
C ARG A 66 -14.13 -12.03 18.64
N ARG A 67 -14.90 -13.11 18.81
CA ARG A 67 -14.99 -14.20 17.85
C ARG A 67 -15.69 -13.77 16.56
N ALA A 68 -16.69 -12.89 16.66
CA ALA A 68 -17.37 -12.31 15.51
C ALA A 68 -16.46 -11.37 14.69
N ALA A 69 -15.71 -10.49 15.35
CA ALA A 69 -14.71 -9.63 14.69
C ALA A 69 -13.64 -10.46 13.95
N ARG A 70 -13.03 -11.45 14.60
CA ARG A 70 -12.01 -12.31 13.97
C ARG A 70 -12.53 -13.08 12.76
N ARG A 71 -13.80 -13.51 12.78
CA ARG A 71 -14.43 -14.17 11.63
C ARG A 71 -14.66 -13.24 10.45
N ALA A 72 -14.93 -11.96 10.72
CA ALA A 72 -15.15 -10.93 9.70
C ALA A 72 -13.85 -10.47 9.02
N LEU A 73 -12.69 -10.65 9.67
CA LEU A 73 -11.38 -10.36 9.09
C LEU A 73 -11.04 -11.31 7.93
N PRO A 74 -10.46 -10.80 6.82
CA PRO A 74 -10.00 -11.62 5.70
C PRO A 74 -8.78 -12.46 6.08
N PRO A 75 -8.61 -13.67 5.51
CA PRO A 75 -7.61 -14.65 5.96
C PRO A 75 -6.16 -14.14 6.00
N GLY A 76 -5.75 -13.27 5.07
CA GLY A 76 -4.40 -12.68 5.07
C GLY A 76 -4.12 -11.66 6.18
N LEU A 77 -5.16 -11.17 6.87
CA LEU A 77 -5.05 -10.25 8.01
C LEU A 77 -5.28 -10.95 9.36
N ARG A 78 -5.66 -12.23 9.36
CA ARG A 78 -5.98 -12.99 10.58
C ARG A 78 -4.76 -13.32 11.41
N ASP A 79 -3.61 -13.52 10.76
CA ASP A 79 -2.36 -13.93 11.42
C ASP A 79 -1.53 -12.74 11.94
N GLY A 80 -1.82 -11.52 11.46
CA GLY A 80 -1.07 -10.31 11.82
C GLY A 80 -1.81 -9.30 12.68
N ILE A 81 -3.08 -9.55 13.03
CA ILE A 81 -3.90 -8.63 13.84
C ILE A 81 -4.24 -9.30 15.17
N GLU A 82 -3.64 -8.78 16.24
CA GLU A 82 -3.96 -9.14 17.59
C GLU A 82 -5.17 -8.34 18.05
N VAL A 83 -6.38 -8.87 17.80
CA VAL A 83 -7.59 -8.28 18.39
C VAL A 83 -7.40 -8.40 19.91
N GLU A 84 -7.50 -7.33 20.70
CA GLU A 84 -7.59 -7.37 22.17
C GLU A 84 -8.96 -6.79 22.58
N ALA A 85 -9.72 -7.55 23.38
CA ALA A 85 -11.08 -7.17 23.76
C ALA A 85 -11.07 -6.97 25.27
N GLY A 86 -10.99 -5.70 25.68
CA GLY A 86 -11.06 -5.31 27.08
C GLY A 86 -12.51 -5.19 27.55
N PRO A 87 -12.75 -5.20 28.88
CA PRO A 87 -14.09 -5.10 29.46
C PRO A 87 -14.81 -3.78 29.19
N GLU A 88 -14.12 -2.75 28.67
CA GLU A 88 -14.68 -1.42 28.39
C GLU A 88 -14.69 -1.03 26.89
N GLY A 89 -14.23 -1.92 26.01
CA GLY A 89 -14.18 -1.62 24.57
C GLY A 89 -13.14 -2.46 23.82
N VAL A 90 -13.24 -2.46 22.49
CA VAL A 90 -12.34 -3.18 21.59
C VAL A 90 -11.31 -2.19 21.05
N GLU A 91 -10.06 -2.36 21.46
CA GLU A 91 -8.91 -1.61 20.96
C GLU A 91 -8.16 -2.49 19.95
N VAL A 92 -7.66 -1.88 18.87
CA VAL A 92 -7.02 -2.59 17.75
C VAL A 92 -5.64 -1.96 17.54
N GLU A 93 -4.57 -2.69 17.84
CA GLU A 93 -3.18 -2.32 17.57
C GLU A 93 -2.58 -3.18 16.45
#